data_AF-N9ABK5-F1
#
_entry.id   AF-N9ABK5-F1
#
_cell.length_a   1.000
_cell.length_b   1.000
_cell.length_c   1.000
_cell.angle_alpha   90.00
_cell.angle_beta   90.00
_cell.angle_gamma   90.00
#
_symmetry.space_group_name_H-M   'P 1'
#
loop_
_entity.id
_entity.type
_entity.pdbx_description
1 polymer ?
#
loop_
_entity_poly.entity_id
_entity_poly.type
_entity_poly.pdbx_seq_one_letter_code
_entity_poly.pdbx_strand_id
1 'polypeptide(L)'
;MKDVGMKPESYRTAIATGILHAPPHCIELLRNGNTDKGDALKTARIAGILGAKRTDELIPLCHPLPIYRADVEYELEEAHVVITAVVETIGPTGVEMEALTAVSLAGLTLYDMLKPHCEPEELCLDQVKLGQKKGGKSHFTRVLKEPLPASVIVLSDTVVSGKKADTAGQNVMEILEEANFGFIQYQVIPDSPEQLKALIEQQKNDYPLILTVGGTGLGPKDLTVETIQPLLTREIPGLMEAARSFGQRRTPYAALSRGVAGYIENSLILTLPGSRQGAKESLVAILPALVHLFDVQKNIPHAGGYE
;
A
#
# COMPACT_ATOMS: atom_id res chain seq x y z
N MET A 1 -5.68 15.55 9.37
CA MET A 1 -5.72 14.47 8.36
C MET A 1 -4.40 13.71 8.41
N LYS A 2 -4.39 12.40 8.16
CA LYS A 2 -3.17 11.58 8.20
C LYS A 2 -2.43 11.67 6.87
N ASP A 3 -1.12 11.84 6.87
CA ASP A 3 -0.36 11.80 5.61
C ASP A 3 -0.31 10.38 5.04
N VAL A 4 -0.65 10.26 3.75
CA VAL A 4 -0.65 9.02 2.98
C VAL A 4 0.22 9.12 1.72
N GLY A 5 0.91 10.25 1.53
CA GLY A 5 1.70 10.58 0.35
C GLY A 5 2.92 9.69 0.12
N MET A 6 3.34 8.87 1.08
CA MET A 6 4.41 7.86 0.92
C MET A 6 3.89 6.42 0.92
N LYS A 7 2.57 6.20 0.81
CA LYS A 7 2.00 4.86 0.71
C LYS A 7 1.74 4.50 -0.74
N PRO A 8 2.29 3.39 -1.26
CA PRO A 8 1.87 2.82 -2.53
C PRO A 8 0.37 2.51 -2.52
N GLU A 9 -0.24 2.64 -3.69
CA GLU A 9 -1.62 2.26 -3.90
C GLU A 9 -1.77 0.74 -3.86
N SER A 10 -2.93 0.30 -3.40
CA SER A 10 -3.32 -1.10 -3.41
C SER A 10 -4.83 -1.19 -3.54
N TYR A 11 -5.31 -2.30 -4.08
CA TYR A 11 -6.72 -2.64 -4.05
C TYR A 11 -7.17 -2.88 -2.60
N ARG A 12 -8.28 -2.26 -2.23
CA ARG A 12 -8.80 -2.19 -0.87
C ARG A 12 -10.30 -2.37 -0.87
N THR A 13 -10.78 -3.08 0.13
CA THR A 13 -12.21 -3.38 0.32
C THR A 13 -12.57 -3.15 1.77
N ALA A 14 -13.74 -2.59 2.02
CA ALA A 14 -14.36 -2.53 3.34
C ALA A 14 -15.81 -2.99 3.28
N ILE A 15 -16.23 -3.72 4.30
CA ILE A 15 -17.61 -4.17 4.49
C ILE A 15 -18.08 -3.61 5.83
N ALA A 16 -19.15 -2.83 5.81
CA ALA A 16 -19.80 -2.30 7.00
C ALA A 16 -21.24 -2.81 7.06
N THR A 17 -21.76 -2.94 8.28
CA THR A 17 -23.13 -3.38 8.54
C THR A 17 -23.83 -2.40 9.47
N GLY A 18 -25.16 -2.33 9.41
CA GLY A 18 -26.01 -1.63 10.37
C GLY A 18 -27.38 -2.31 10.45
N ILE A 19 -28.12 -2.07 11.53
CA ILE A 19 -29.44 -2.66 11.75
C ILE A 19 -30.44 -1.53 11.95
N LEU A 20 -31.47 -1.48 11.11
CA LEU A 20 -32.62 -0.61 11.34
C LEU A 20 -33.75 -1.44 11.93
N HIS A 21 -34.03 -1.26 13.21
CA HIS A 21 -35.20 -1.81 13.87
C HIS A 21 -36.46 -1.05 13.43
N ALA A 22 -37.51 -1.80 13.11
CA ALA A 22 -38.80 -1.27 12.72
C ALA A 22 -39.91 -2.30 12.98
N PRO A 23 -41.17 -1.87 13.23
CA PRO A 23 -42.30 -2.78 13.37
C PRO A 23 -42.51 -3.68 12.14
N PRO A 24 -43.08 -4.89 12.32
CA PRO A 24 -43.33 -5.82 11.20
C PRO A 24 -44.14 -5.22 10.05
N HIS A 25 -45.12 -4.35 10.34
CA HIS A 25 -45.90 -3.70 9.28
C HIS A 25 -45.05 -2.74 8.44
N CYS A 26 -44.05 -2.08 9.01
CA CYS A 26 -43.11 -1.24 8.27
C CYS A 26 -42.18 -2.08 7.39
N ILE A 27 -41.74 -3.25 7.86
CA ILE A 27 -40.96 -4.18 7.04
C ILE A 27 -41.78 -4.66 5.84
N GLU A 28 -43.07 -4.95 6.02
CA GLU A 28 -43.96 -5.31 4.90
C GLU A 28 -44.09 -4.18 3.87
N LEU A 29 -44.11 -2.91 4.29
CA LEU A 29 -44.08 -1.78 3.35
C LEU A 29 -42.80 -1.77 2.50
N LEU A 30 -41.65 -2.10 3.11
CA LEU A 30 -40.38 -2.23 2.39
C LEU A 30 -40.40 -3.38 1.38
N ARG A 31 -40.94 -4.55 1.77
CA ARG A 31 -41.07 -5.73 0.87
C ARG A 31 -41.92 -5.42 -0.36
N ASN A 32 -43.01 -4.69 -0.15
CA ASN A 32 -43.98 -4.38 -1.21
C ASN A 32 -43.61 -3.13 -2.03
N GLY A 33 -42.59 -2.38 -1.61
CA GLY A 33 -42.14 -1.15 -2.28
C GLY A 33 -43.17 -0.01 -2.25
N ASN A 34 -44.12 -0.06 -1.33
CA ASN A 34 -45.30 0.80 -1.31
C ASN A 34 -45.27 1.76 -0.11
N THR A 35 -44.38 2.76 -0.16
CA THR A 35 -44.43 3.89 0.78
C THR A 35 -45.00 5.13 0.06
N ASP A 36 -45.54 6.09 0.81
CA ASP A 36 -46.09 7.34 0.25
C ASP A 36 -45.05 8.16 -0.53
N LYS A 37 -43.76 7.89 -0.29
CA LYS A 37 -42.60 8.53 -0.93
C LYS A 37 -41.94 7.66 -2.02
N GLY A 38 -42.52 6.50 -2.35
CA GLY A 38 -42.00 5.58 -3.36
C GLY A 38 -41.19 4.41 -2.80
N ASP A 39 -40.25 3.88 -3.59
CA ASP A 39 -39.45 2.70 -3.20
C ASP A 39 -38.32 3.09 -2.24
N ALA A 40 -38.53 2.82 -0.95
CA ALA A 40 -37.60 3.18 0.12
C ALA A 40 -36.25 2.46 0.02
N LEU A 41 -36.24 1.17 -0.36
CA LEU A 41 -35.00 0.39 -0.50
C LEU A 41 -34.14 0.90 -1.65
N LYS A 42 -34.75 1.20 -2.82
CA LYS A 42 -34.01 1.79 -3.95
C LYS A 42 -33.48 3.17 -3.60
N THR A 43 -34.28 3.99 -2.93
CA THR A 43 -33.90 5.36 -2.55
C THR A 43 -32.75 5.34 -1.53
N ALA A 44 -32.86 4.49 -0.50
CA ALA A 44 -31.81 4.31 0.50
C ALA A 44 -30.52 3.75 -0.10
N ARG A 45 -30.61 2.88 -1.12
CA ARG A 45 -29.42 2.35 -1.80
C ARG A 45 -28.66 3.45 -2.50
N ILE A 46 -29.39 4.30 -3.23
CA ILE A 46 -28.81 5.48 -3.88
C ILE A 46 -28.20 6.42 -2.84
N ALA A 47 -28.90 6.70 -1.74
CA ALA A 47 -28.39 7.55 -0.67
C ALA A 47 -27.10 7.00 -0.04
N GLY A 48 -27.03 5.69 0.20
CA GLY A 48 -25.82 5.04 0.70
C GLY A 48 -24.65 5.14 -0.29
N ILE A 49 -24.88 4.89 -1.58
CA ILE A 49 -23.85 5.04 -2.63
C ILE A 49 -23.37 6.49 -2.73
N LEU A 50 -24.28 7.46 -2.65
CA LEU A 50 -23.94 8.89 -2.64
C LEU A 50 -23.14 9.26 -1.39
N GLY A 51 -23.50 8.71 -0.23
CA GLY A 51 -22.77 8.88 1.02
C GLY A 51 -21.33 8.38 0.94
N ALA A 52 -21.12 7.16 0.41
CA ALA A 52 -19.77 6.64 0.16
C ALA A 52 -18.96 7.56 -0.75
N LYS A 53 -19.55 8.05 -1.86
CA LYS A 53 -18.84 8.90 -2.83
C LYS A 53 -18.49 10.30 -2.32
N ARG A 54 -19.18 10.79 -1.28
CA ARG A 54 -19.01 12.13 -0.71
C ARG A 54 -18.55 12.08 0.74
N THR A 55 -17.92 10.99 1.16
CA THR A 55 -17.50 10.80 2.55
C THR A 55 -16.49 11.86 3.00
N ASP A 56 -15.60 12.32 2.13
CA ASP A 56 -14.64 13.39 2.41
C ASP A 56 -15.30 14.77 2.58
N GLU A 57 -16.47 14.99 1.99
CA GLU A 57 -17.28 16.19 2.20
C GLU A 57 -18.08 16.13 3.52
N LEU A 58 -18.50 14.92 3.92
CA LEU A 58 -19.37 14.70 5.09
C LEU A 58 -18.58 14.50 6.39
N ILE A 59 -17.42 13.82 6.33
CA ILE A 59 -16.60 13.48 7.48
C ILE A 59 -15.27 14.24 7.41
N PRO A 60 -15.02 15.19 8.32
CA PRO A 60 -13.78 15.95 8.33
C PRO A 60 -12.54 15.07 8.33
N LEU A 61 -11.52 15.51 7.58
CA LEU A 61 -10.21 14.87 7.50
C LEU A 61 -10.17 13.49 6.81
N CYS A 62 -11.28 13.01 6.24
CA CYS A 62 -11.25 11.91 5.29
C CYS A 62 -10.61 12.34 3.97
N HIS A 63 -9.93 11.42 3.30
CA HIS A 63 -9.31 11.70 2.01
C HIS A 63 -10.33 11.49 0.89
N PRO A 64 -10.31 12.30 -0.18
CA PRO A 64 -11.01 11.95 -1.40
C PRO A 64 -10.41 10.66 -1.98
N LEU A 65 -11.26 9.66 -2.24
CA LEU A 65 -10.85 8.36 -2.77
C LEU A 65 -11.58 8.03 -4.07
N PRO A 66 -10.88 7.48 -5.09
CA PRO A 66 -11.54 6.99 -6.29
C PRO A 66 -12.30 5.70 -5.96
N ILE A 67 -13.63 5.80 -5.83
CA ILE A 67 -14.48 4.64 -5.55
C ILE A 67 -14.76 3.89 -6.84
N TYR A 68 -14.33 2.62 -6.89
CA TYR A 68 -14.52 1.74 -8.04
C TYR A 68 -15.82 0.94 -7.92
N ARG A 69 -16.17 0.55 -6.68
CA ARG A 69 -17.45 -0.09 -6.36
C ARG A 69 -17.97 0.45 -5.04
N ALA A 70 -19.25 0.76 -5.00
CA ALA A 70 -20.02 0.97 -3.77
C ALA A 70 -21.38 0.32 -3.99
N ASP A 71 -21.75 -0.59 -3.10
CA ASP A 71 -23.01 -1.31 -3.17
C ASP A 71 -23.64 -1.39 -1.78
N VAL A 72 -24.97 -1.46 -1.75
CA VAL A 72 -25.75 -1.57 -0.52
C VAL A 72 -26.83 -2.62 -0.69
N GLU A 73 -26.77 -3.64 0.15
CA GLU A 73 -27.68 -4.77 0.19
C GLU A 73 -28.49 -4.75 1.49
N TYR A 74 -29.67 -5.38 1.44
CA TYR A 74 -30.61 -5.42 2.54
C TYR A 74 -31.08 -6.85 2.77
N GLU A 75 -31.13 -7.26 4.03
CA GLU A 75 -31.83 -8.45 4.47
C GLU A 75 -33.01 -8.01 5.35
N LEU A 76 -34.22 -8.38 4.95
CA LEU A 76 -35.47 -7.95 5.60
C LEU A 76 -35.95 -9.04 6.55
N GLU A 77 -35.73 -8.84 7.84
CA GLU A 77 -36.17 -9.73 8.93
C GLU A 77 -37.54 -9.31 9.47
N GLU A 78 -38.14 -10.07 10.39
CA GLU A 78 -39.50 -9.78 10.88
C GLU A 78 -39.64 -8.41 11.58
N ALA A 79 -38.58 -7.95 12.28
CA ALA A 79 -38.62 -6.73 13.10
C ALA A 79 -37.42 -5.79 12.86
N HIS A 80 -36.63 -6.04 11.82
CA HIS A 80 -35.51 -5.18 11.45
C HIS A 80 -35.05 -5.40 10.01
N VAL A 81 -34.22 -4.48 9.54
CA VAL A 81 -33.48 -4.58 8.29
C VAL A 81 -31.99 -4.60 8.60
N VAL A 82 -31.29 -5.64 8.13
CA VAL A 82 -29.83 -5.64 8.11
C VAL A 82 -29.39 -4.92 6.84
N ILE A 83 -28.55 -3.90 7.00
CA ILE A 83 -28.00 -3.09 5.92
C ILE A 83 -26.51 -3.43 5.81
N THR A 84 -26.08 -3.90 4.64
CA THR A 84 -24.67 -4.20 4.38
C THR A 84 -24.17 -3.33 3.24
N ALA A 85 -23.07 -2.61 3.46
CA ALA A 85 -22.40 -1.86 2.41
C ALA A 85 -21.01 -2.44 2.12
N VAL A 86 -20.72 -2.61 0.83
CA VAL A 86 -19.41 -3.04 0.32
C VAL A 86 -18.83 -1.91 -0.51
N VAL A 87 -17.62 -1.46 -0.15
CA VAL A 87 -16.92 -0.39 -0.88
C VAL A 87 -15.52 -0.84 -1.25
N GLU A 88 -15.10 -0.52 -2.48
CA GLU A 88 -13.82 -0.90 -3.05
C GLU A 88 -13.11 0.30 -3.71
N THR A 89 -11.79 0.38 -3.51
CA THR A 89 -10.93 1.38 -4.14
C THR A 89 -9.56 0.81 -4.51
N ILE A 90 -8.84 1.51 -5.39
CA ILE A 90 -7.39 1.41 -5.50
C ILE A 90 -6.81 2.73 -4.98
N GLY A 91 -6.14 2.68 -3.82
CA GLY A 91 -5.72 3.90 -3.13
C GLY A 91 -4.63 3.70 -2.07
N PRO A 92 -4.06 4.81 -1.57
CA PRO A 92 -3.01 4.79 -0.54
C PRO A 92 -3.57 4.57 0.89
N THR A 93 -4.89 4.67 1.07
CA THR A 93 -5.61 4.41 2.34
C THR A 93 -6.90 3.62 2.10
N GLY A 94 -7.45 3.03 3.17
CA GLY A 94 -8.66 2.20 3.12
C GLY A 94 -9.95 3.00 2.95
N VAL A 95 -11.02 2.26 2.68
CA VAL A 95 -12.38 2.76 2.43
C VAL A 95 -13.35 2.44 3.58
N GLU A 96 -12.82 2.31 4.80
CA GLU A 96 -13.62 1.97 5.97
C GLU A 96 -14.71 3.03 6.23
N MET A 97 -14.36 4.30 6.06
CA MET A 97 -15.28 5.41 6.33
C MET A 97 -16.36 5.52 5.26
N GLU A 98 -16.05 5.21 4.01
CA GLU A 98 -17.00 5.22 2.91
C GLU A 98 -18.05 4.11 3.09
N ALA A 99 -17.63 2.92 3.54
CA ALA A 99 -18.56 1.84 3.86
C ALA A 99 -19.47 2.18 5.05
N LEU A 100 -18.90 2.73 6.15
CA LEU A 100 -19.68 3.16 7.32
C LEU A 100 -20.65 4.29 6.99
N THR A 101 -20.23 5.24 6.15
CA THR A 101 -21.07 6.34 5.69
C THR A 101 -22.20 5.83 4.81
N ALA A 102 -21.93 4.86 3.92
CA ALA A 102 -22.98 4.25 3.09
C ALA A 102 -24.07 3.57 3.92
N VAL A 103 -23.69 2.76 4.91
CA VAL A 103 -24.65 2.14 5.83
C VAL A 103 -25.45 3.20 6.58
N SER A 104 -24.77 4.23 7.10
CA SER A 104 -25.41 5.29 7.87
C SER A 104 -26.44 6.06 7.05
N LEU A 105 -26.07 6.47 5.84
CA LEU A 105 -26.95 7.24 4.94
C LEU A 105 -28.10 6.38 4.42
N ALA A 106 -27.86 5.11 4.11
CA ALA A 106 -28.92 4.18 3.75
C ALA A 106 -29.90 3.98 4.92
N GLY A 107 -29.40 3.75 6.13
CA GLY A 107 -30.20 3.57 7.34
C GLY A 107 -31.02 4.81 7.69
N LEU A 108 -30.41 6.00 7.68
CA LEU A 108 -31.12 7.27 7.90
C LEU A 108 -32.18 7.54 6.84
N THR A 109 -31.92 7.14 5.59
CA THR A 109 -32.92 7.27 4.52
C THR A 109 -34.09 6.32 4.73
N LEU A 110 -33.84 5.06 5.08
CA LEU A 110 -34.91 4.13 5.44
C LEU A 110 -35.72 4.62 6.64
N TYR A 111 -35.03 5.14 7.67
CA TYR A 111 -35.68 5.78 8.82
C TYR A 111 -36.60 6.92 8.37
N ASP A 112 -36.11 7.86 7.55
CA ASP A 112 -36.90 9.01 7.06
C ASP A 112 -38.15 8.60 6.26
N MET A 113 -38.04 7.49 5.53
CA MET A 113 -39.10 6.92 4.71
C MET A 113 -40.14 6.17 5.55
N LEU A 114 -39.74 5.53 6.65
CA LEU A 114 -40.63 4.74 7.50
C LEU A 114 -41.29 5.53 8.64
N LYS A 115 -40.66 6.60 9.13
CA LYS A 115 -41.18 7.38 10.27
C LYS A 115 -42.63 7.88 10.15
N PRO A 116 -43.24 8.10 8.97
CA PRO A 116 -44.66 8.46 8.89
C PRO A 116 -45.62 7.31 9.23
N HIS A 117 -45.13 6.06 9.31
CA HIS A 117 -45.94 4.84 9.41
C HIS A 117 -45.84 4.13 10.77
N CYS A 118 -45.12 4.69 11.74
CA CYS A 118 -44.90 4.12 13.06
C CYS A 118 -44.59 5.22 14.09
N GLU A 119 -44.61 4.87 15.38
CA GLU A 119 -44.26 5.80 16.46
C GLU A 119 -42.74 6.01 16.54
N PRO A 120 -42.26 7.19 17.00
CA PRO A 120 -40.82 7.52 17.02
C PRO A 120 -39.95 6.52 17.78
N GLU A 121 -40.46 5.94 18.87
CA GLU A 121 -39.74 5.00 19.73
C GLU A 121 -39.57 3.62 19.09
N GLU A 122 -40.29 3.33 18.00
CA GLU A 122 -40.28 2.04 17.32
C GLU A 122 -39.18 1.94 16.25
N LEU A 123 -38.56 3.06 15.88
CA LEU A 123 -37.45 3.10 14.92
C LEU A 123 -36.13 3.32 15.63
N CYS A 124 -35.14 2.48 15.31
CA CYS A 124 -33.79 2.65 15.82
C CYS A 124 -32.77 2.18 14.79
N LEU A 125 -31.83 3.06 14.42
CA LEU A 125 -30.66 2.68 13.67
C LEU A 125 -29.53 2.35 14.65
N ASP A 126 -29.18 1.08 14.73
CA ASP A 126 -28.19 0.55 15.66
C ASP A 126 -27.08 -0.22 14.92
N GLN A 127 -26.02 -0.55 15.65
CA GLN A 127 -24.94 -1.45 15.23
C GLN A 127 -24.26 -1.08 13.91
N VAL A 128 -24.18 0.21 13.58
CA VAL A 128 -23.35 0.67 12.47
C VAL A 128 -21.89 0.43 12.79
N LYS A 129 -21.30 -0.60 12.17
CA LYS A 129 -19.95 -1.07 12.49
C LYS A 129 -19.23 -1.62 11.26
N LEU A 130 -17.90 -1.58 11.33
CA LEU A 130 -17.04 -2.20 10.33
C LEU A 130 -16.98 -3.71 10.59
N GLY A 131 -17.36 -4.52 9.61
CA GLY A 131 -17.28 -5.99 9.69
C GLY A 131 -15.93 -6.50 9.20
N GLN A 132 -15.52 -6.13 7.99
CA GLN A 132 -14.28 -6.60 7.38
C GLN A 132 -13.55 -5.48 6.64
N LYS A 133 -12.21 -5.57 6.59
CA LYS A 133 -11.41 -4.79 5.66
C LYS A 133 -10.24 -5.59 5.08
N LYS A 134 -9.86 -5.27 3.85
CA LYS A 134 -8.73 -5.88 3.13
C LYS A 134 -7.92 -4.81 2.40
N GLY A 135 -6.61 -5.07 2.23
CA GLY A 135 -5.69 -4.22 1.47
C GLY A 135 -4.81 -3.31 2.33
N GLY A 136 -3.83 -2.66 1.70
CA GLY A 136 -2.81 -1.90 2.43
C GLY A 136 -1.97 -2.78 3.36
N LYS A 137 -1.64 -2.26 4.55
CA LYS A 137 -0.72 -2.93 5.50
C LYS A 137 -1.24 -4.27 6.03
N SER A 138 -2.56 -4.49 6.06
CA SER A 138 -3.13 -5.77 6.52
C SER A 138 -2.96 -6.89 5.50
N HIS A 139 -2.62 -6.58 4.25
CA HIS A 139 -2.43 -7.57 3.18
C HIS A 139 -0.98 -7.62 2.67
N PHE A 140 -0.27 -6.48 2.73
CA PHE A 140 1.11 -6.36 2.28
C PHE A 140 1.99 -5.99 3.47
N THR A 141 2.61 -6.98 4.09
CA THR A 141 3.56 -6.75 5.18
C THR A 141 4.80 -6.04 4.66
N ARG A 142 5.41 -5.25 5.54
CA ARG A 142 6.61 -4.45 5.25
C ARG A 142 7.75 -4.75 6.20
N VAL A 143 7.55 -5.75 7.05
CA VAL A 143 8.49 -6.19 8.07
C VAL A 143 8.63 -7.69 7.90
N LEU A 144 9.86 -8.16 7.76
CA LEU A 144 10.18 -9.58 7.69
C LEU A 144 9.83 -10.27 9.01
N LYS A 145 9.40 -11.54 8.93
CA LYS A 145 9.13 -12.34 10.13
C LYS A 145 10.39 -12.67 10.91
N GLU A 146 11.48 -12.94 10.20
CA GLU A 146 12.79 -13.26 10.76
C GLU A 146 13.84 -12.27 10.21
N PRO A 147 14.83 -11.87 11.01
CA PRO A 147 15.83 -10.91 10.58
C PRO A 147 16.70 -11.46 9.46
N LEU A 148 16.89 -10.68 8.39
CA LEU A 148 17.70 -11.07 7.22
C LEU A 148 18.90 -10.14 7.03
N PRO A 149 20.14 -10.66 6.80
CA PRO A 149 21.28 -9.83 6.49
C PRO A 149 21.11 -9.06 5.17
N ALA A 150 21.61 -7.83 5.13
CA ALA A 150 21.66 -7.01 3.93
C ALA A 150 22.97 -6.25 3.81
N SER A 151 23.31 -5.80 2.61
CA SER A 151 24.43 -4.90 2.36
C SER A 151 23.97 -3.63 1.66
N VAL A 152 24.49 -2.48 2.09
CA VAL A 152 24.25 -1.17 1.49
C VAL A 152 25.58 -0.58 1.06
N ILE A 153 25.74 -0.39 -0.26
CA ILE A 153 26.95 0.13 -0.89
C ILE A 153 26.65 1.50 -1.49
N VAL A 154 27.20 2.56 -0.92
CA VAL A 154 27.05 3.92 -1.42
C VAL A 154 28.20 4.25 -2.36
N LEU A 155 27.88 4.69 -3.58
CA LEU A 155 28.85 5.15 -4.57
C LEU A 155 28.88 6.67 -4.61
N SER A 156 29.97 7.27 -4.11
CA SER A 156 30.19 8.71 -4.20
C SER A 156 31.62 9.15 -3.88
N ASP A 157 32.30 9.73 -4.86
CA ASP A 157 33.60 10.41 -4.67
C ASP A 157 33.52 11.51 -3.57
N THR A 158 32.40 12.22 -3.49
CA THR A 158 32.23 13.35 -2.57
C THR A 158 32.00 12.94 -1.13
N VAL A 159 31.38 11.78 -0.89
CA VAL A 159 31.22 11.23 0.46
C VAL A 159 32.53 10.65 0.95
N VAL A 160 33.22 9.87 0.11
CA VAL A 160 34.53 9.29 0.47
C VAL A 160 35.55 10.39 0.82
N SER A 161 35.57 11.49 0.06
CA SER A 161 36.46 12.62 0.34
C SER A 161 36.04 13.50 1.54
N GLY A 162 34.94 13.16 2.22
CA GLY A 162 34.43 13.90 3.38
C GLY A 162 33.79 15.25 3.06
N LYS A 163 33.65 15.60 1.76
CA LYS A 163 33.07 16.88 1.32
C LYS A 163 31.55 16.95 1.54
N LYS A 164 30.89 15.79 1.60
CA LYS A 164 29.43 15.68 1.78
C LYS A 164 29.12 14.51 2.71
N ALA A 165 28.18 14.70 3.63
CA ALA A 165 27.62 13.60 4.42
C ALA A 165 26.74 12.70 3.54
N ASP A 166 26.82 11.38 3.72
CA ASP A 166 25.85 10.48 3.10
C ASP A 166 24.51 10.56 3.85
N THR A 167 23.52 11.09 3.17
CA THR A 167 22.14 11.16 3.68
C THR A 167 21.22 10.16 2.97
N ALA A 168 21.66 9.60 1.84
CA ALA A 168 20.86 8.70 1.04
C ALA A 168 21.02 7.26 1.52
N GLY A 169 22.25 6.78 1.69
CA GLY A 169 22.53 5.46 2.24
C GLY A 169 22.03 5.34 3.68
N GLN A 170 22.23 6.36 4.52
CA GLN A 170 21.68 6.37 5.89
C GLN A 170 20.16 6.23 5.91
N ASN A 171 19.43 6.88 5.00
CA ASN A 171 17.98 6.72 4.95
C ASN A 171 17.55 5.35 4.42
N VAL A 172 18.34 4.72 3.54
CA VAL A 172 18.13 3.33 3.13
C VAL A 172 18.33 2.38 4.30
N MET A 173 19.37 2.58 5.12
CA MET A 173 19.61 1.81 6.34
C MET A 173 18.41 1.88 7.29
N GLU A 174 17.92 3.08 7.60
CA GLU A 174 16.74 3.28 8.48
C GLU A 174 15.51 2.48 7.98
N ILE A 175 15.23 2.52 6.67
CA ILE A 175 14.08 1.81 6.08
C ILE A 175 14.26 0.29 6.17
N LEU A 176 15.48 -0.20 5.97
CA LEU A 176 15.80 -1.62 6.08
C LEU A 176 15.70 -2.12 7.52
N GLU A 177 16.20 -1.34 8.50
CA GLU A 177 16.07 -1.64 9.92
C GLU A 177 14.60 -1.71 10.35
N GLU A 178 13.78 -0.73 9.95
CA GLU A 178 12.33 -0.74 10.19
C GLU A 178 11.63 -1.96 9.56
N ALA A 179 12.19 -2.49 8.47
CA ALA A 179 11.69 -3.67 7.77
C ALA A 179 12.24 -5.01 8.31
N ASN A 180 13.00 -4.97 9.41
CA ASN A 180 13.64 -6.14 10.03
C ASN A 180 14.70 -6.81 9.16
N PHE A 181 15.42 -6.05 8.31
CA PHE A 181 16.71 -6.50 7.82
C PHE A 181 17.76 -6.27 8.92
N GLY A 182 18.35 -7.36 9.42
CA GLY A 182 19.36 -7.34 10.46
C GLY A 182 20.78 -7.29 9.89
N PHE A 183 21.79 -7.09 10.74
CA PHE A 183 23.21 -7.22 10.37
C PHE A 183 23.60 -6.48 9.07
N ILE A 184 23.14 -5.24 8.93
CA ILE A 184 23.31 -4.51 7.67
C ILE A 184 24.74 -4.03 7.54
N GLN A 185 25.46 -4.57 6.55
CA GLN A 185 26.80 -4.12 6.20
C GLN A 185 26.70 -2.81 5.42
N TYR A 186 27.32 -1.75 5.91
CA TYR A 186 27.31 -0.44 5.27
C TYR A 186 28.71 -0.05 4.80
N GLN A 187 28.85 0.28 3.52
CA GLN A 187 30.12 0.69 2.93
C GLN A 187 29.93 1.86 1.96
N VAL A 188 30.91 2.77 1.95
CA VAL A 188 30.98 3.88 1.00
C VAL A 188 32.23 3.72 0.16
N ILE A 189 32.07 3.71 -1.16
CA ILE A 189 33.18 3.59 -2.12
C ILE A 189 33.15 4.75 -3.13
N PRO A 190 34.28 5.07 -3.78
CA PRO A 190 34.32 5.99 -4.91
C PRO A 190 33.48 5.48 -6.08
N ASP A 191 33.25 6.34 -7.07
CA ASP A 191 32.54 5.98 -8.31
C ASP A 191 33.46 5.12 -9.23
N SER A 192 33.83 3.91 -8.76
CA SER A 192 34.73 2.96 -9.42
C SER A 192 34.04 1.63 -9.73
N PRO A 193 33.88 1.28 -11.03
CA PRO A 193 33.38 -0.02 -11.46
C PRO A 193 34.18 -1.20 -10.90
N GLU A 194 35.50 -1.07 -10.82
CA GLU A 194 36.41 -2.13 -10.36
C GLU A 194 36.18 -2.44 -8.88
N GLN A 195 36.09 -1.40 -8.04
CA GLN A 195 35.81 -1.56 -6.61
C GLN A 195 34.41 -2.12 -6.37
N LEU A 196 33.41 -1.63 -7.12
CA LEU A 196 32.04 -2.15 -7.01
C LEU A 196 32.00 -3.63 -7.39
N LYS A 197 32.62 -4.05 -8.50
CA LYS A 197 32.69 -5.47 -8.90
C LYS A 197 33.35 -6.34 -7.84
N ALA A 198 34.51 -5.91 -7.32
CA ALA A 198 35.23 -6.64 -6.28
C ALA A 198 34.37 -6.82 -5.02
N LEU A 199 33.65 -5.78 -4.62
CA LEU A 199 32.80 -5.82 -3.44
C LEU A 199 31.57 -6.71 -3.61
N ILE A 200 30.93 -6.65 -4.79
CA ILE A 200 29.84 -7.55 -5.14
C ILE A 200 30.32 -9.01 -5.16
N GLU A 201 31.47 -9.29 -5.78
CA GLU A 201 32.03 -10.64 -5.82
C GLU A 201 32.31 -11.20 -4.42
N GLN A 202 32.79 -10.35 -3.50
CA GLN A 202 33.00 -10.71 -2.11
C GLN A 202 31.69 -10.99 -1.36
N GLN A 203 30.60 -10.26 -1.68
CA GLN A 203 29.38 -10.24 -0.87
C GLN A 203 28.22 -11.07 -1.40
N LYS A 204 28.24 -11.47 -2.68
CA LYS A 204 27.12 -12.11 -3.40
C LYS A 204 26.66 -13.46 -2.84
N ASN A 205 27.37 -14.00 -1.85
CA ASN A 205 27.03 -15.25 -1.17
C ASN A 205 26.71 -15.07 0.32
N ASP A 206 27.07 -13.93 0.91
CA ASP A 206 26.92 -13.65 2.34
C ASP A 206 25.67 -12.81 2.64
N TYR A 207 25.22 -12.01 1.67
CA TYR A 207 24.11 -11.08 1.85
C TYR A 207 22.99 -11.35 0.85
N PRO A 208 21.84 -11.92 1.27
CA PRO A 208 20.70 -12.19 0.39
C PRO A 208 20.14 -10.93 -0.31
N LEU A 209 20.32 -9.76 0.30
CA LEU A 209 19.96 -8.47 -0.28
C LEU A 209 21.18 -7.56 -0.33
N ILE A 210 21.50 -7.02 -1.50
CA ILE A 210 22.53 -6.00 -1.69
C ILE A 210 21.89 -4.80 -2.40
N LEU A 211 22.03 -3.62 -1.82
CA LEU A 211 21.54 -2.36 -2.37
C LEU A 211 22.72 -1.46 -2.70
N THR A 212 22.76 -0.96 -3.92
CA THR A 212 23.65 0.18 -4.23
C THR A 212 22.88 1.49 -4.14
N VAL A 213 23.54 2.56 -3.75
CA VAL A 213 22.96 3.90 -3.68
C VAL A 213 23.88 4.87 -4.42
N GLY A 214 23.42 5.41 -5.55
CA GLY A 214 24.22 6.29 -6.41
C GLY A 214 24.59 5.66 -7.75
N GLY A 215 25.13 6.50 -8.64
CA GLY A 215 25.66 6.08 -9.95
C GLY A 215 24.63 5.55 -10.97
N THR A 216 23.33 5.82 -10.78
CA THR A 216 22.24 5.38 -11.67
C THR A 216 21.69 6.49 -12.59
N GLY A 217 22.32 7.66 -12.59
CA GLY A 217 21.93 8.81 -13.43
C GLY A 217 22.43 8.70 -14.87
N LEU A 218 22.43 9.83 -15.57
CA LEU A 218 22.89 9.96 -16.97
C LEU A 218 24.25 10.65 -17.11
N GLY A 219 24.90 10.99 -15.99
CA GLY A 219 26.22 11.60 -16.00
C GLY A 219 27.30 10.63 -16.44
N PRO A 220 28.46 11.13 -16.93
CA PRO A 220 29.56 10.29 -17.40
C PRO A 220 30.21 9.44 -16.28
N LYS A 221 29.95 9.79 -15.01
CA LYS A 221 30.39 9.04 -13.83
C LYS A 221 29.34 8.06 -13.30
N ASP A 222 28.10 8.11 -13.81
CA ASP A 222 27.03 7.21 -13.39
C ASP A 222 27.22 5.84 -14.05
N LEU A 223 28.12 5.02 -13.50
CA LEU A 223 28.52 3.73 -14.07
C LEU A 223 27.99 2.53 -13.29
N THR A 224 27.16 2.74 -12.27
CA THR A 224 26.68 1.64 -11.40
C THR A 224 25.84 0.65 -12.20
N VAL A 225 24.99 1.13 -13.10
CA VAL A 225 24.11 0.27 -13.92
C VAL A 225 24.93 -0.55 -14.91
N GLU A 226 25.84 0.10 -15.64
CA GLU A 226 26.78 -0.55 -16.56
C GLU A 226 27.67 -1.58 -15.89
N THR A 227 27.96 -1.37 -14.60
CA THR A 227 28.78 -2.28 -13.79
C THR A 227 27.99 -3.51 -13.34
N ILE A 228 26.75 -3.31 -12.89
CA ILE A 228 25.92 -4.35 -12.27
C ILE A 228 25.16 -5.18 -13.30
N GLN A 229 24.57 -4.54 -14.32
CA GLN A 229 23.67 -5.22 -15.26
C GLN A 229 24.30 -6.45 -15.94
N PRO A 230 25.56 -6.41 -16.42
CA PRO A 230 26.18 -7.59 -17.05
C PRO A 230 26.44 -8.76 -16.09
N LEU A 231 26.38 -8.53 -14.79
CA LEU A 231 26.60 -9.57 -13.78
C LEU A 231 25.30 -10.25 -13.35
N LEU A 232 24.14 -9.70 -13.73
CA LEU A 232 22.83 -10.25 -13.37
C LEU A 232 22.62 -11.59 -14.09
N THR A 233 22.42 -12.65 -13.32
CA THR A 233 22.04 -13.99 -13.81
C THR A 233 20.55 -14.06 -14.16
N ARG A 234 19.73 -13.26 -13.48
CA ARG A 234 18.29 -13.14 -13.71
C ARG A 234 17.79 -11.76 -13.37
N GLU A 235 17.33 -11.01 -14.37
CA GLU A 235 16.75 -9.68 -14.17
C GLU A 235 15.33 -9.74 -13.60
N ILE A 236 14.97 -8.72 -12.81
CA ILE A 236 13.62 -8.47 -12.29
C ILE A 236 13.25 -7.00 -12.58
N PRO A 237 13.03 -6.64 -13.87
CA PRO A 237 12.80 -5.26 -14.27
C PRO A 237 11.58 -4.63 -13.59
N GLY A 238 10.57 -5.45 -13.26
CA GLY A 238 9.34 -5.02 -12.58
C GLY A 238 9.56 -4.29 -11.25
N LEU A 239 10.65 -4.57 -10.52
CA LEU A 239 10.97 -3.84 -9.28
C LEU A 239 11.33 -2.38 -9.60
N MET A 240 12.18 -2.16 -10.60
CA MET A 240 12.60 -0.81 -10.96
C MET A 240 11.53 -0.06 -11.76
N GLU A 241 10.67 -0.78 -12.49
CA GLU A 241 9.44 -0.20 -13.06
C GLU A 241 8.50 0.32 -11.97
N ALA A 242 8.25 -0.46 -10.92
CA ALA A 242 7.42 -0.05 -9.79
C ALA A 242 8.04 1.15 -9.04
N ALA A 243 9.35 1.12 -8.79
CA ALA A 243 10.08 2.22 -8.17
C ALA A 243 9.95 3.52 -8.98
N ARG A 244 10.19 3.46 -10.29
CA ARG A 244 10.05 4.63 -11.19
C ARG A 244 8.61 5.09 -11.33
N SER A 245 7.65 4.19 -11.41
CA SER A 245 6.22 4.53 -11.50
C SER A 245 5.76 5.28 -10.24
N PHE A 246 6.19 4.81 -9.06
CA PHE A 246 5.92 5.50 -7.81
C PHE A 246 6.63 6.86 -7.73
N GLY A 247 7.92 6.94 -8.08
CA GLY A 247 8.66 8.20 -8.07
C GLY A 247 8.08 9.24 -9.04
N GLN A 248 7.64 8.83 -10.23
CA GLN A 248 7.09 9.75 -11.25
C GLN A 248 5.79 10.43 -10.83
N ARG A 249 5.03 9.83 -9.90
CA ARG A 249 3.85 10.48 -9.29
C ARG A 249 4.21 11.63 -8.34
N ARG A 250 5.49 11.81 -8.02
CA ARG A 250 6.02 12.83 -7.09
C ARG A 250 6.97 13.79 -7.79
N THR A 251 7.86 13.26 -8.64
CA THR A 251 8.80 14.05 -9.41
C THR A 251 8.99 13.47 -10.82
N PRO A 252 8.92 14.30 -11.88
CA PRO A 252 9.14 13.81 -13.25
C PRO A 252 10.57 13.28 -13.45
N TYR A 253 11.54 13.71 -12.62
CA TYR A 253 12.94 13.29 -12.72
C TYR A 253 13.17 11.82 -12.38
N ALA A 254 12.23 11.17 -11.68
CA ALA A 254 12.32 9.74 -11.38
C ALA A 254 12.36 8.88 -12.66
N ALA A 255 11.81 9.38 -13.77
CA ALA A 255 11.87 8.73 -15.08
C ALA A 255 13.30 8.53 -15.60
N LEU A 256 14.26 9.36 -15.15
CA LEU A 256 15.65 9.34 -15.62
C LEU A 256 16.52 8.29 -14.92
N SER A 257 16.02 7.67 -13.84
CA SER A 257 16.78 6.65 -13.13
C SER A 257 16.93 5.39 -13.98
N ARG A 258 18.18 5.01 -14.27
CA ARG A 258 18.50 3.78 -15.02
C ARG A 258 18.61 2.55 -14.14
N GLY A 259 18.16 2.64 -12.89
CA GLY A 259 18.29 1.57 -11.91
C GLY A 259 17.81 0.21 -12.43
N VAL A 260 18.54 -0.83 -12.06
CA VAL A 260 18.31 -2.24 -12.41
C VAL A 260 18.15 -3.08 -11.13
N ALA A 261 17.45 -4.19 -11.24
CA ALA A 261 17.29 -5.15 -10.17
C ALA A 261 17.34 -6.58 -10.73
N GLY A 262 17.95 -7.49 -9.99
CA GLY A 262 18.09 -8.88 -10.40
C GLY A 262 18.98 -9.67 -9.46
N TYR A 263 19.10 -10.98 -9.72
CA TYR A 263 19.97 -11.86 -8.96
C TYR A 263 21.38 -11.90 -9.53
N ILE A 264 22.38 -11.85 -8.65
CA ILE A 264 23.73 -12.33 -8.93
C ILE A 264 23.97 -13.51 -7.98
N GLU A 265 24.08 -14.71 -8.54
CA GLU A 265 24.12 -15.95 -7.75
C GLU A 265 22.96 -16.00 -6.73
N ASN A 266 23.30 -15.92 -5.45
CA ASN A 266 22.39 -16.07 -4.32
C ASN A 266 21.91 -14.73 -3.73
N SER A 267 22.34 -13.60 -4.28
CA SER A 267 22.00 -12.26 -3.80
C SER A 267 21.07 -11.53 -4.76
N LEU A 268 19.97 -10.99 -4.23
CA LEU A 268 19.18 -9.99 -4.93
C LEU A 268 19.90 -8.64 -4.85
N ILE A 269 20.21 -8.05 -6.01
CA ILE A 269 20.79 -6.73 -6.13
C ILE A 269 19.78 -5.73 -6.68
N LEU A 270 19.75 -4.53 -6.11
CA LEU A 270 19.00 -3.40 -6.63
C LEU A 270 19.85 -2.13 -6.61
N THR A 271 19.75 -1.32 -7.66
CA THR A 271 20.49 -0.06 -7.77
C THR A 271 19.57 1.15 -7.57
N LEU A 272 19.72 1.82 -6.44
CA LEU A 272 18.89 2.95 -6.01
C LEU A 272 19.51 4.31 -6.42
N PRO A 273 18.69 5.34 -6.65
CA PRO A 273 19.20 6.69 -6.91
C PRO A 273 20.09 7.24 -5.79
N GLY A 274 21.07 8.07 -6.13
CA GLY A 274 21.99 8.69 -5.15
C GLY A 274 21.41 9.87 -4.34
N SER A 275 20.20 10.33 -4.67
CA SER A 275 19.53 11.37 -3.88
C SER A 275 18.74 10.74 -2.74
N ARG A 276 18.74 11.37 -1.55
CA ARG A 276 17.99 10.89 -0.38
C ARG A 276 16.53 10.59 -0.71
N GLN A 277 15.86 11.53 -1.37
CA GLN A 277 14.44 11.37 -1.71
C GLN A 277 14.22 10.29 -2.77
N GLY A 278 15.07 10.21 -3.80
CA GLY A 278 14.95 9.19 -4.84
C GLY A 278 15.20 7.78 -4.32
N ALA A 279 16.19 7.59 -3.46
CA ALA A 279 16.45 6.32 -2.78
C ALA A 279 15.26 5.90 -1.91
N LYS A 280 14.76 6.83 -1.07
CA LYS A 280 13.60 6.62 -0.20
C LYS A 280 12.35 6.20 -0.98
N GLU A 281 11.98 6.97 -1.99
CA GLU A 281 10.79 6.71 -2.80
C GLU A 281 10.88 5.37 -3.53
N SER A 282 12.05 5.08 -4.10
CA SER A 282 12.29 3.82 -4.81
C SER A 282 12.17 2.62 -3.88
N LEU A 283 12.82 2.67 -2.72
CA LEU A 283 12.80 1.57 -1.76
C LEU A 283 11.41 1.37 -1.13
N VAL A 284 10.73 2.44 -0.73
CA VAL A 284 9.37 2.36 -0.15
C VAL A 284 8.37 1.76 -1.14
N ALA A 285 8.52 2.03 -2.44
CA ALA A 285 7.65 1.49 -3.47
C ALA A 285 7.73 -0.04 -3.58
N ILE A 286 8.95 -0.58 -3.45
CA ILE A 286 9.24 -2.01 -3.69
C ILE A 286 9.33 -2.85 -2.42
N LEU A 287 9.43 -2.21 -1.26
CA LEU A 287 9.60 -2.90 0.02
C LEU A 287 8.60 -4.04 0.28
N PRO A 288 7.28 -3.90 0.00
CA PRO A 288 6.37 -5.02 0.20
C PRO A 288 6.67 -6.23 -0.69
N ALA A 289 7.18 -6.01 -1.90
CA ALA A 289 7.60 -7.08 -2.80
C ALA A 289 8.88 -7.77 -2.29
N LEU A 290 9.84 -7.00 -1.77
CA LEU A 290 11.04 -7.54 -1.14
C LEU A 290 10.71 -8.42 0.07
N VAL A 291 9.85 -7.92 0.96
CA VAL A 291 9.44 -8.66 2.16
C VAL A 291 8.69 -9.93 1.77
N HIS A 292 7.77 -9.86 0.82
CA HIS A 292 7.09 -11.06 0.31
C HIS A 292 8.06 -12.08 -0.27
N LEU A 293 9.05 -11.64 -1.05
CA LEU A 293 10.06 -12.49 -1.64
C LEU A 293 10.82 -13.28 -0.58
N PHE A 294 11.31 -12.62 0.47
CA PHE A 294 12.12 -13.27 1.50
C PHE A 294 11.28 -14.07 2.51
N ASP A 295 10.09 -13.62 2.92
CA ASP A 295 9.23 -14.33 3.89
C ASP A 295 8.54 -15.57 3.28
N VAL A 296 8.12 -15.51 2.02
CA VAL A 296 7.27 -16.56 1.42
C VAL A 296 8.08 -17.54 0.60
N GLN A 297 9.08 -17.09 -0.15
CA GLN A 297 9.84 -18.00 -1.00
C GLN A 297 10.98 -18.71 -0.27
N LYS A 298 11.27 -18.34 1.00
CA LYS A 298 12.43 -18.86 1.75
C LYS A 298 13.71 -18.93 0.88
N ASN A 299 13.88 -17.98 -0.04
CA ASN A 299 15.11 -17.79 -0.80
C ASN A 299 16.17 -17.14 0.11
N ILE A 300 16.31 -17.69 1.32
CA ILE A 300 17.50 -17.54 2.13
C ILE A 300 18.39 -18.66 1.63
N PRO A 301 19.52 -18.36 0.98
CA PRO A 301 20.50 -19.39 0.67
C PRO A 301 20.94 -19.97 2.02
N HIS A 302 20.49 -21.18 2.35
CA HIS A 302 21.04 -21.87 3.49
C HIS A 302 22.51 -22.17 3.19
N ALA A 303 23.39 -21.91 4.17
CA ALA A 303 24.81 -22.29 4.10
C ALA A 303 25.02 -23.82 4.05
N GLY A 304 23.95 -24.62 4.18
CA GLY A 304 23.91 -26.03 3.81
C GLY A 304 22.95 -26.18 2.64
N GLY A 305 23.45 -26.70 1.52
CA GLY A 305 22.65 -26.91 0.30
C GLY A 305 21.38 -27.71 0.55
N TYR A 306 20.48 -27.68 -0.44
CA TYR A 306 19.23 -28.44 -0.47
C TYR A 306 19.42 -29.87 0.05
N GLU A 307 18.82 -30.18 1.20
CA GLU A 307 18.40 -31.55 1.56
C GLU A 307 17.02 -31.84 0.95
#